data_AF-A0A7Y4VWZ9-F1
#
_entry.id   AF-A0A7Y4VWZ9-F1
#
_cell.length_a   1.000
_cell.length_b   1.000
_cell.length_c   1.000
_cell.angle_alpha   90.00
_cell.angle_beta   90.00
_cell.angle_gamma   90.00
#
_symmetry.space_group_name_H-M   'P 1'
#
loop_
_entity.id
_entity.type
_entity.pdbx_description
1 polymer ?
#
loop_
_entity_poly.entity_id
_entity_poly.type
_entity_poly.pdbx_seq_one_letter_code
_entity_poly.pdbx_strand_id
1 'polypeptide(L)'
;MSAEARPGLRMVVAGTIGVALAYGSAFRSGGAPAWGVWAMIFGIALLAVGMMALGASRPGKPLGALRWSFLFTFVVLVGGFGAAFLLPRGETAASPLWGGMPLRAALILYGIGFLPAIVLPLAYALTFDRSTLEPGKE
;
A
#
# COMPACT_ATOMS: atom_id res chain seq x y z
N MET A 1 -2.29 -8.62 -22.80
CA MET A 1 -2.07 -8.72 -21.34
C MET A 1 -1.90 -10.17 -20.95
N SER A 2 -0.80 -10.52 -20.28
CA SER A 2 -0.63 -11.85 -19.68
C SER A 2 -1.73 -12.12 -18.65
N ALA A 3 -2.04 -13.39 -18.38
CA ALA A 3 -3.01 -13.76 -17.35
C ALA A 3 -2.69 -13.12 -15.98
N GLU A 4 -1.39 -13.00 -15.67
CA GLU A 4 -0.83 -12.40 -14.46
C GLU A 4 -0.98 -10.86 -14.37
N ALA A 5 -1.14 -10.16 -15.50
CA ALA A 5 -1.37 -8.71 -15.50
C ALA A 5 -2.83 -8.34 -15.19
N ARG A 6 -3.78 -9.27 -15.40
CA ARG A 6 -5.22 -9.01 -15.20
C ARG A 6 -5.58 -8.69 -13.74
N PRO A 7 -5.08 -9.41 -12.72
CA PRO A 7 -5.30 -9.05 -11.32
C PRO A 7 -4.77 -7.66 -10.96
N GLY A 8 -3.55 -7.33 -11.40
CA GLY A 8 -2.95 -6.01 -11.14
C GLY A 8 -3.78 -4.87 -11.72
N LEU A 9 -4.25 -5.01 -12.98
CA LEU A 9 -5.14 -4.01 -13.58
C LEU A 9 -6.46 -3.87 -12.83
N ARG A 10 -7.08 -4.98 -12.40
CA ARG A 10 -8.31 -4.94 -11.60
C ARG A 10 -8.11 -4.18 -10.30
N MET A 11 -6.98 -4.37 -9.63
CA MET A 11 -6.64 -3.64 -8.42
C MET A 11 -6.47 -2.14 -8.68
N VAL A 12 -5.77 -1.77 -9.76
CA VAL A 12 -5.63 -0.35 -10.16
C VAL A 12 -6.99 0.27 -10.43
N VAL A 13 -7.84 -0.38 -11.22
CA VAL A 13 -9.19 0.14 -11.53
C VAL A 13 -10.04 0.27 -10.28
N ALA A 14 -10.09 -0.78 -9.44
CA ALA A 14 -10.85 -0.76 -8.19
C ALA A 14 -10.32 0.32 -7.23
N GLY A 15 -9.00 0.48 -7.15
CA GLY A 15 -8.34 1.48 -6.33
C GLY A 15 -8.65 2.91 -6.79
N THR A 16 -8.58 3.17 -8.10
CA THR A 16 -8.97 4.45 -8.71
C THR A 16 -10.43 4.79 -8.40
N ILE A 17 -11.34 3.82 -8.56
CA ILE A 17 -12.76 4.02 -8.21
C ILE A 17 -12.90 4.35 -6.72
N GLY A 18 -12.21 3.61 -5.84
CA GLY A 18 -12.23 3.86 -4.40
C GLY A 18 -11.74 5.26 -4.02
N VAL A 19 -10.62 5.70 -4.58
CA VAL A 19 -10.08 7.05 -4.38
C VAL A 19 -11.03 8.12 -4.93
N ALA A 20 -11.61 7.90 -6.11
CA ALA A 20 -12.58 8.84 -6.71
C ALA A 20 -13.84 8.97 -5.85
N LEU A 21 -14.38 7.86 -5.34
CA LEU A 21 -15.54 7.86 -4.43
C LEU A 21 -15.20 8.54 -3.10
N ALA A 22 -14.02 8.26 -2.54
CA ALA A 22 -13.55 8.90 -1.33
C ALA A 22 -13.44 10.42 -1.49
N TYR A 23 -12.79 10.87 -2.56
CA TYR A 23 -12.65 12.29 -2.85
C TYR A 23 -14.00 12.95 -3.14
N GLY A 24 -14.85 12.30 -3.95
CA GLY A 24 -16.21 12.74 -4.23
C GLY A 24 -17.07 12.89 -2.97
N SER A 25 -16.85 12.02 -1.97
CA SER A 25 -17.57 12.08 -0.70
C SER A 25 -17.32 13.38 0.10
N ALA A 26 -16.20 14.06 -0.14
CA ALA A 26 -15.84 15.31 0.54
C ALA A 26 -16.76 16.48 0.14
N PHE A 27 -17.43 16.40 -1.01
CA PHE A 27 -18.34 17.44 -1.50
C PHE A 27 -19.77 17.34 -0.96
N ARG A 28 -20.05 16.41 -0.03
CA ARG A 28 -21.35 16.37 0.66
C ARG A 28 -21.47 17.51 1.67
N SER A 29 -22.68 18.07 1.79
CA SER A 29 -23.01 19.18 2.69
C SER A 29 -22.80 18.91 4.19
N GLY A 30 -22.62 17.64 4.59
CA GLY A 30 -22.33 17.22 5.98
C GLY A 30 -20.84 16.94 6.26
N GLY A 31 -19.95 17.24 5.32
CA GLY A 31 -18.54 16.88 5.40
C GLY A 31 -18.27 15.43 4.97
N ALA A 32 -16.99 15.05 4.97
CA ALA A 32 -16.56 13.74 4.50
C ALA A 32 -17.04 12.63 5.47
N PRO A 33 -17.82 11.66 4.99
CA PRO A 33 -18.26 10.53 5.82
C PRO A 33 -17.09 9.61 6.16
N ALA A 34 -17.18 8.89 7.29
CA ALA A 34 -16.11 8.00 7.76
C ALA A 34 -15.75 6.88 6.77
N TRP A 35 -16.73 6.38 6.00
CA TRP A 35 -16.47 5.39 4.95
C TRP A 35 -15.58 5.96 3.83
N GLY A 36 -15.61 7.28 3.59
CA GLY A 36 -14.79 7.94 2.59
C GLY A 36 -13.31 7.82 2.92
N VAL A 37 -12.94 7.90 4.20
CA VAL A 37 -11.56 7.69 4.64
C VAL A 37 -11.12 6.25 4.41
N TRP A 38 -11.96 5.26 4.73
CA TRP A 38 -11.64 3.86 4.44
C TRP A 38 -11.54 3.59 2.94
N ALA A 39 -12.43 4.16 2.13
CA ALA A 39 -12.37 4.06 0.67
C ALA A 39 -11.06 4.66 0.12
N MET A 40 -10.57 5.75 0.70
CA MET A 40 -9.27 6.34 0.36
C MET A 40 -8.12 5.39 0.72
N ILE A 41 -8.11 4.87 1.95
CA ILE A 41 -7.06 3.97 2.46
C ILE A 41 -6.95 2.72 1.61
N PHE A 42 -8.06 2.01 1.40
CA PHE A 42 -8.09 0.82 0.55
C PHE A 42 -7.80 1.17 -0.90
N GLY A 43 -8.31 2.30 -1.40
CA GLY A 43 -8.10 2.74 -2.77
C GLY A 43 -6.63 2.97 -3.10
N ILE A 44 -5.91 3.72 -2.26
CA ILE A 44 -4.47 3.97 -2.40
C ILE A 44 -3.67 2.67 -2.25
N ALA A 45 -4.02 1.80 -1.29
CA ALA A 45 -3.33 0.53 -1.11
C ALA A 45 -3.48 -0.40 -2.33
N LEU A 46 -4.69 -0.49 -2.89
CA LEU A 46 -4.96 -1.25 -4.11
C LEU A 46 -4.25 -0.64 -5.33
N LEU A 47 -4.19 0.68 -5.44
CA LEU A 47 -3.44 1.36 -6.49
C LEU A 47 -1.95 1.01 -6.42
N ALA A 48 -1.34 1.19 -5.25
CA ALA A 48 0.07 0.91 -5.05
C ALA A 48 0.40 -0.54 -5.40
N VAL A 49 -0.34 -1.50 -4.81
CA VAL A 49 -0.12 -2.94 -5.00
C VAL A 49 -0.46 -3.39 -6.43
N GLY A 50 -1.51 -2.85 -7.02
CA GLY A 50 -1.88 -3.09 -8.41
C GLY A 50 -0.79 -2.64 -9.37
N MET A 51 -0.21 -1.45 -9.16
CA MET A 51 0.92 -0.93 -9.95
C MET A 51 2.17 -1.78 -9.78
N MET A 52 2.50 -2.19 -8.55
CA MET A 52 3.61 -3.12 -8.29
C MET A 52 3.41 -4.47 -9.02
N ALA A 53 2.20 -5.03 -8.95
CA ALA A 53 1.87 -6.29 -9.62
C ALA A 53 1.94 -6.17 -11.15
N LEU A 54 1.46 -5.06 -11.72
CA LEU A 54 1.59 -4.78 -13.15
C LEU A 54 3.06 -4.66 -13.56
N GLY A 55 3.87 -3.91 -12.81
CA GLY A 55 5.29 -3.74 -13.09
C GLY A 55 6.11 -5.03 -12.96
N ALA A 56 5.71 -5.94 -12.06
CA ALA A 56 6.37 -7.23 -11.89
C ALA A 56 5.85 -8.32 -12.84
N SER A 57 4.71 -8.10 -13.51
CA SER A 57 4.08 -9.12 -14.35
C SER A 57 4.94 -9.41 -15.59
N ARG A 58 5.20 -10.71 -15.83
CA ARG A 58 5.95 -11.20 -17.01
C ARG A 58 5.10 -12.23 -17.76
N PRO A 59 5.18 -12.30 -19.11
CA PRO A 59 4.47 -13.34 -19.87
C PRO A 59 4.89 -14.75 -19.41
N GLY A 60 3.90 -15.61 -19.12
CA GLY A 60 4.14 -17.03 -18.78
C GLY A 60 4.80 -17.30 -17.43
N LYS A 61 5.13 -16.28 -16.62
CA LYS A 61 5.76 -16.46 -15.30
C LYS A 61 4.87 -15.94 -14.17
N PRO A 62 4.58 -16.75 -13.14
CA PRO A 62 3.79 -16.29 -12.00
C PRO A 62 4.58 -15.28 -11.16
N LEU A 63 3.87 -14.47 -10.36
CA LEU A 63 4.48 -13.51 -9.42
C LEU A 63 5.37 -14.16 -8.34
N GLY A 64 5.21 -15.46 -8.08
CA GLY A 64 6.07 -16.24 -7.18
C GLY A 64 6.12 -15.68 -5.76
N ALA A 65 7.33 -15.63 -5.18
CA ALA A 65 7.56 -15.15 -3.81
C ALA A 65 7.22 -13.66 -3.62
N LEU A 66 7.23 -12.86 -4.70
CA LEU A 66 7.00 -11.41 -4.65
C LEU A 66 5.59 -11.05 -4.18
N ARG A 67 4.62 -11.98 -4.30
CA ARG A 67 3.26 -11.81 -3.77
C ARG A 67 3.25 -11.50 -2.26
N TRP A 68 4.23 -12.01 -1.52
CA TRP A 68 4.35 -11.77 -0.08
C TRP A 68 4.76 -10.33 0.22
N SER A 69 5.65 -9.76 -0.59
CA SER A 69 6.04 -8.35 -0.49
C SER A 69 4.87 -7.43 -0.82
N PHE A 70 4.05 -7.79 -1.81
CA PHE A 70 2.84 -7.06 -2.17
C PHE A 70 1.79 -7.11 -1.06
N LEU A 71 1.54 -8.29 -0.50
CA LEU A 71 0.63 -8.46 0.63
C LEU A 71 1.12 -7.69 1.85
N PHE A 72 2.42 -7.75 2.14
CA PHE A 72 3.04 -6.97 3.20
C PHE A 72 2.78 -5.48 3.02
N THR A 73 3.07 -4.92 1.84
CA THR A 73 2.82 -3.49 1.58
C THR A 73 1.33 -3.16 1.72
N PHE A 74 0.43 -4.01 1.22
CA PHE A 74 -1.01 -3.81 1.42
C PHE A 74 -1.37 -3.70 2.91
N VAL A 75 -0.89 -4.64 3.73
CA VAL A 75 -1.16 -4.68 5.16
C VAL A 75 -0.57 -3.47 5.88
N VAL A 76 0.65 -3.04 5.52
CA VAL A 76 1.27 -1.86 6.11
C VAL A 76 0.50 -0.59 5.75
N LEU A 77 0.09 -0.43 4.49
CA LEU A 77 -0.67 0.74 4.05
C LEU A 77 -2.04 0.80 4.72
N VAL A 78 -2.82 -0.29 4.66
CA VAL A 78 -4.17 -0.35 5.24
C VAL A 78 -4.11 -0.26 6.77
N GLY A 79 -3.24 -1.06 7.40
CA GLY A 79 -3.09 -1.09 8.84
C GLY A 79 -2.52 0.21 9.39
N GLY A 80 -1.50 0.77 8.75
CA GLY A 80 -0.87 2.02 9.19
C GLY A 80 -1.77 3.23 9.03
N PHE A 81 -2.39 3.43 7.86
CA PHE A 81 -3.33 4.56 7.69
C PHE A 81 -4.62 4.35 8.48
N GLY A 82 -5.09 3.11 8.63
CA GLY A 82 -6.23 2.77 9.47
C GLY A 82 -5.95 3.06 10.94
N ALA A 83 -4.80 2.63 11.47
CA ALA A 83 -4.38 2.93 12.83
C ALA A 83 -4.21 4.44 13.04
N ALA A 84 -3.56 5.14 12.10
CA ALA A 84 -3.45 6.58 12.15
C ALA A 84 -4.85 7.23 12.16
N PHE A 85 -5.79 6.79 11.33
CA PHE A 85 -7.14 7.34 11.31
C PHE A 85 -7.90 7.13 12.63
N LEU A 86 -7.76 5.95 13.25
CA LEU A 86 -8.41 5.60 14.51
C LEU A 86 -7.78 6.25 15.75
N LEU A 87 -6.56 6.79 15.64
CA LEU A 87 -5.93 7.51 16.74
C LEU A 87 -6.80 8.70 17.17
N PRO A 88 -6.95 8.95 18.48
CA PRO A 88 -7.65 10.12 18.99
C PRO A 88 -7.12 11.42 18.39
N ARG A 89 -8.03 12.36 18.15
CA ARG A 89 -7.68 13.73 17.74
C ARG A 89 -7.49 14.54 19.01
N GLY A 90 -6.27 14.98 19.28
CA GLY A 90 -5.97 15.74 20.50
C GLY A 90 -4.49 15.77 20.89
N GLU A 91 -3.58 15.52 19.94
CA GLU A 91 -2.15 15.72 20.20
C GLU A 91 -1.92 17.22 20.47
N THR A 92 -1.21 17.53 21.54
CA THR A 92 -0.86 18.90 21.96
C THR A 92 0.66 19.07 22.00
N ALA A 93 1.13 20.29 22.25
CA ALA A 93 2.56 20.55 22.42
C ALA A 93 3.20 19.76 23.58
N ALA A 94 2.41 19.28 24.54
CA ALA A 94 2.86 18.47 25.67
C ALA A 94 2.81 16.95 25.40
N SER A 95 2.31 16.52 24.23
CA SER A 95 2.20 15.10 23.90
C SER A 95 3.58 14.45 23.71
N PRO A 96 3.74 13.18 24.11
CA PRO A 96 5.01 12.47 23.96
C PRO A 96 5.40 12.34 22.48
N LEU A 97 6.67 12.63 22.20
CA LEU A 97 7.24 12.54 20.85
C LEU A 97 7.86 11.15 20.62
N TRP A 98 7.63 10.61 19.44
CA TRP A 98 8.14 9.33 18.98
C TRP A 98 9.14 9.58 17.85
N GLY A 99 10.44 9.43 18.14
CA GLY A 99 11.50 9.79 17.21
C GLY A 99 11.50 11.28 16.83
N GLY A 100 11.03 12.16 17.72
CA GLY A 100 11.01 13.61 17.50
C GLY A 100 9.74 14.17 16.87
N MET A 101 8.69 13.36 16.67
CA MET A 101 7.41 13.84 16.12
C MET A 101 6.19 13.25 16.86
N PRO A 102 4.99 13.84 16.71
CA PRO A 102 3.76 13.26 17.25
C PRO A 102 3.52 11.84 16.73
N LEU A 103 2.86 11.02 17.53
CA LEU A 103 2.68 9.59 17.26
C LEU A 103 2.04 9.33 15.89
N ARG A 104 1.03 10.11 15.50
CA ARG A 104 0.40 9.98 14.17
C ARG A 104 1.40 10.22 13.03
N ALA A 105 2.26 11.24 13.16
CA ALA A 105 3.29 11.52 12.18
C ALA A 105 4.34 10.41 12.14
N ALA A 106 4.72 9.87 13.31
CA ALA A 106 5.66 8.76 13.41
C ALA A 106 5.15 7.50 12.73
N LEU A 107 3.88 7.15 12.93
CA LEU A 107 3.25 6.03 12.25
C LEU A 107 3.27 6.21 10.73
N ILE A 108 2.91 7.39 10.23
CA ILE A 108 2.86 7.65 8.79
C ILE A 108 4.28 7.63 8.19
N LEU A 109 5.23 8.34 8.81
CA LEU A 109 6.55 8.49 8.22
C LEU A 109 7.41 7.23 8.41
N TYR A 110 7.57 6.74 9.63
CA TYR A 110 8.40 5.57 9.93
C TYR A 110 7.72 4.25 9.57
N GLY A 111 6.43 4.12 9.91
CA GLY A 111 5.68 2.91 9.65
C GLY A 111 5.26 2.79 8.19
N ILE A 112 4.53 3.76 7.66
CA ILE A 112 3.93 3.64 6.32
C ILE A 112 4.94 4.00 5.21
N GLY A 113 5.77 5.02 5.44
CA GLY A 113 6.77 5.48 4.48
C GLY A 113 8.02 4.59 4.45
N PHE A 114 8.77 4.57 5.55
CA PHE A 114 10.08 3.91 5.58
C PHE A 114 10.02 2.38 5.57
N LEU A 115 9.09 1.77 6.31
CA LEU A 115 9.09 0.30 6.45
C LEU A 115 8.91 -0.43 5.10
N PRO A 116 7.93 -0.10 4.23
CA PRO A 116 7.83 -0.74 2.91
C PRO A 116 9.01 -0.39 2.01
N ALA A 117 9.51 0.84 2.09
CA ALA A 117 10.65 1.31 1.30
C ALA A 117 11.94 0.54 1.60
N ILE A 118 12.09 0.00 2.82
CA ILE A 118 13.23 -0.86 3.20
C ILE A 118 12.93 -2.33 2.88
N VAL A 119 11.73 -2.81 3.21
CA VAL A 119 11.38 -4.23 3.08
C VAL A 119 11.33 -4.69 1.62
N LEU A 120 10.81 -3.87 0.70
CA LEU A 120 10.72 -4.25 -0.71
C LEU A 120 12.09 -4.48 -1.38
N PRO A 121 13.05 -3.55 -1.28
CA PRO A 121 14.39 -3.76 -1.82
C PRO A 121 15.09 -4.96 -1.20
N LEU A 122 14.93 -5.20 0.11
CA LEU A 122 15.51 -6.36 0.77
C LEU A 122 14.88 -7.67 0.27
N ALA A 123 13.55 -7.73 0.18
CA ALA A 123 12.85 -8.89 -0.36
C ALA A 123 13.25 -9.16 -1.82
N TYR A 124 13.42 -8.10 -2.61
CA TYR A 124 13.93 -8.20 -3.98
C TYR A 124 15.37 -8.72 -4.02
N ALA A 125 16.28 -8.15 -3.23
CA ALA A 125 17.67 -8.60 -3.17
C ALA A 125 17.80 -10.08 -2.77
N LEU A 126 17.02 -10.52 -1.78
CA LEU A 126 16.99 -11.92 -1.33
C LEU A 126 16.39 -12.88 -2.37
N THR A 127 15.59 -12.38 -3.31
CA THR A 127 14.96 -13.19 -4.37
C THR A 127 15.59 -12.98 -5.75
N PHE A 128 16.66 -12.17 -5.82
CA PHE A 128 17.27 -11.74 -7.08
C PHE A 128 17.80 -12.91 -7.90
N ASP A 129 18.59 -13.79 -7.28
CA ASP A 129 19.26 -14.91 -7.98
C ASP A 129 18.24 -15.83 -8.65
N ARG A 130 17.18 -16.20 -7.93
CA ARG A 130 16.09 -17.07 -8.44
C ARG A 130 15.22 -16.40 -9.49
N SER A 131 15.11 -15.07 -9.47
CA SER A 131 14.21 -14.32 -10.35
C SER A 131 14.89 -13.79 -11.62
N THR A 132 16.22 -13.73 -11.61
CA THR A 132 17.03 -13.05 -12.63
C THR A 132 18.22 -13.87 -13.14
N LEU A 133 18.86 -14.71 -12.31
CA LEU A 133 20.10 -15.41 -12.68
C LEU A 133 19.92 -16.88 -13.05
N GLU A 134 18.92 -17.59 -12.51
CA GLU A 134 18.69 -18.99 -12.87
C GLU A 134 18.02 -19.08 -14.27
N PRO A 135 18.63 -19.76 -15.26
CA PRO A 135 17.93 -20.17 -16.47
C PRO A 135 16.75 -21.04 -16.02
N GLY A 136 15.55 -20.77 -16.52
CA GLY A 136 14.39 -21.58 -16.20
C GLY A 136 14.73 -23.05 -16.45
N LYS A 137 14.75 -23.85 -15.39
CA LYS A 137 14.76 -25.30 -15.55
C LYS A 137 13.36 -25.67 -16.03
N GLU A 138 13.29 -26.05 -17.29
CA GLU A 138 12.17 -26.77 -17.90
C GLU A 138 11.86 -28.06 -17.12
#